data_AF-A0A382L8M5-F1
#
_entry.id   AF-A0A382L8M5-F1
#
_cell.length_a   1.000
_cell.length_b   1.000
_cell.length_c   1.000
_cell.angle_alpha   90.00
_cell.angle_beta   90.00
_cell.angle_gamma   90.00
#
_symmetry.space_group_name_H-M   'P 1'
#
loop_
_entity.id
_entity.type
_entity.pdbx_description
1 polymer ?
#
loop_
_entity_poly.entity_id
_entity_poly.type
_entity_poly.pdbx_seq_one_letter_code
_entity_poly.pdbx_strand_id
1 'polypeptide(L)'
;MNSLNRKTDTTLLLALEAQKRGYKIYYYETKNLTFLNGKIVSLCKEVVFFEKKQKFYSIKNLKIIDLSKVNFILMRQNPPFNMDYITATFLLEKISKKTCIINDPVSVRNMPEKLHSMEFLKLMPATIFTKDIGEIDKFMKKHKEIVIKPTHGYGGKNI
;
A
#
# COMPACT_ATOMS: atom_id res chain seq x y z
N MET A 1 1.41 1.07 13.11
CA MET A 1 0.38 1.45 14.12
C MET A 1 0.62 2.83 14.72
N ASN A 2 1.86 3.19 15.08
CA ASN A 2 2.15 4.48 15.74
C ASN A 2 1.88 5.73 14.86
N SER A 3 1.68 5.55 13.56
CA SER A 3 1.37 6.61 12.59
C SER A 3 -0.11 6.73 12.21
N LEU A 4 -1.00 5.88 12.77
CA LEU A 4 -2.42 5.91 12.42
C LEU A 4 -3.07 7.20 12.93
N ASN A 5 -3.65 7.99 12.03
CA ASN A 5 -4.42 9.17 12.39
C ASN A 5 -5.90 8.81 12.54
N ARG A 6 -6.44 8.91 13.76
CA ARG A 6 -7.84 8.56 14.04
C ARG A 6 -8.86 9.31 13.17
N LYS A 7 -8.58 10.55 12.77
CA LYS A 7 -9.54 11.38 12.02
C LYS A 7 -9.53 11.11 10.52
N THR A 8 -8.39 10.69 9.96
CA THR A 8 -8.20 10.65 8.51
C THR A 8 -7.80 9.28 7.97
N ASP A 9 -7.40 8.35 8.83
CA ASP A 9 -6.89 7.05 8.37
C ASP A 9 -8.03 6.09 8.05
N THR A 10 -8.22 5.84 6.76
CA THR A 10 -9.24 4.92 6.27
C THR A 10 -8.98 3.46 6.67
N THR A 11 -7.74 3.11 7.06
CA THR A 11 -7.42 1.78 7.62
C THR A 11 -8.15 1.54 8.94
N LEU A 12 -8.32 2.59 9.76
CA LEU A 12 -9.08 2.50 11.00
C LEU A 12 -10.56 2.27 10.73
N LEU A 13 -11.13 2.99 9.76
CA LEU A 13 -12.54 2.84 9.37
C LEU A 13 -12.83 1.40 8.90
N LEU A 14 -11.98 0.85 8.05
CA LEU A 14 -12.09 -0.53 7.57
C LEU A 14 -11.98 -1.55 8.71
N ALA A 15 -11.05 -1.35 9.65
CA ALA A 15 -10.87 -2.24 10.79
C ALA A 15 -12.07 -2.20 11.76
N LEU A 16 -12.64 -1.02 12.03
CA LEU A 16 -13.82 -0.85 12.87
C LEU A 16 -15.05 -1.54 12.26
N GLU A 17 -15.27 -1.36 10.96
CA GLU A 17 -16.39 -2.01 10.26
C GLU A 17 -16.21 -3.53 10.18
N ALA A 18 -14.99 -4.01 9.94
CA ALA A 18 -14.68 -5.45 9.99
C ALA A 18 -14.95 -6.04 11.38
N GLN A 19 -14.57 -5.34 12.46
CA GLN A 19 -14.91 -5.77 13.82
C GLN A 19 -16.41 -5.80 14.08
N LYS A 20 -17.16 -4.80 13.60
CA LYS A 20 -18.63 -4.75 13.73
C LYS A 20 -19.29 -5.97 13.07
N ARG A 21 -18.69 -6.51 12.01
CA ARG A 21 -19.12 -7.73 11.31
C ARG A 21 -18.56 -9.02 11.93
N GLY A 22 -17.87 -8.95 13.06
CA GLY A 22 -17.35 -10.12 13.79
C GLY A 22 -15.98 -10.62 13.33
N TYR A 23 -15.29 -9.90 12.44
CA TYR A 23 -13.93 -10.29 12.03
C TYR A 23 -12.91 -9.94 13.11
N LYS A 24 -11.90 -10.81 13.25
CA LYS A 24 -10.68 -10.53 14.03
C LYS A 24 -9.69 -9.73 13.20
N ILE A 25 -9.08 -8.72 13.81
CA ILE A 25 -8.10 -7.88 13.12
C ILE A 25 -6.70 -8.31 13.51
N TYR A 26 -5.90 -8.61 12.48
CA TYR A 26 -4.48 -8.90 12.62
C TYR A 26 -3.67 -7.84 11.87
N TYR A 27 -2.80 -7.15 12.59
CA TYR A 27 -1.88 -6.17 12.04
C TYR A 27 -0.49 -6.77 11.87
N TYR A 28 0.13 -6.55 10.72
CA TYR A 28 1.52 -6.90 10.46
C TYR A 28 2.19 -5.82 9.60
N GLU A 29 3.52 -5.84 9.57
CA GLU A 29 4.34 -5.00 8.69
C GLU A 29 5.03 -5.87 7.65
N THR A 30 5.45 -5.31 6.51
CA THR A 30 6.13 -6.08 5.45
C THR A 30 7.36 -6.83 5.95
N LYS A 31 8.13 -6.22 6.86
CA LYS A 31 9.28 -6.85 7.52
C LYS A 31 8.93 -8.10 8.36
N ASN A 32 7.65 -8.33 8.64
CA ASN A 32 7.18 -9.50 9.39
C ASN A 32 6.76 -10.66 8.49
N LEU A 33 6.69 -10.45 7.16
CA LEU A 33 6.42 -11.53 6.21
C LEU A 33 7.60 -12.49 6.14
N THR A 34 7.30 -13.79 6.10
CA THR A 34 8.29 -14.85 6.01
C THR A 34 7.77 -15.95 5.10
N PHE A 35 8.60 -16.37 4.14
CA PHE A 35 8.38 -17.62 3.42
C PHE A 35 9.04 -18.76 4.20
N LEU A 36 8.24 -19.69 4.71
CA LEU A 36 8.69 -20.82 5.51
C LEU A 36 8.03 -22.10 5.00
N ASN A 37 8.86 -23.02 4.48
CA ASN A 37 8.43 -24.35 4.04
C ASN A 37 7.22 -24.32 3.09
N GLY A 38 7.26 -23.47 2.06
CA GLY A 38 6.18 -23.35 1.07
C GLY A 38 4.98 -22.50 1.52
N LYS A 39 5.03 -21.89 2.71
CA LYS A 39 3.94 -21.07 3.27
C LYS A 39 4.40 -19.64 3.50
N ILE A 40 3.45 -18.71 3.38
CA ILE A 40 3.65 -17.32 3.77
C ILE A 40 3.08 -17.14 5.17
N VAL A 41 3.97 -16.92 6.14
CA VAL A 41 3.60 -16.65 7.52
C VAL A 41 3.96 -15.22 7.89
N SER A 42 3.30 -14.68 8.90
CA SER A 42 3.64 -13.37 9.46
C SER A 42 3.49 -13.35 10.97
N LEU A 43 4.42 -12.67 11.65
CA LEU A 43 4.23 -12.27 13.04
C LEU A 43 3.21 -11.12 13.09
N CYS A 44 2.03 -11.41 13.61
CA CYS A 44 0.90 -10.50 13.66
C CYS A 44 0.57 -10.08 15.09
N LYS A 45 0.12 -8.84 15.24
CA LYS A 45 -0.57 -8.33 16.43
C LYS A 45 -2.06 -8.54 16.24
N GLU A 46 -2.70 -9.24 17.17
CA GLU A 46 -4.17 -9.26 17.27
C GLU A 46 -4.61 -7.94 17.88
N VAL A 47 -5.37 -7.13 17.14
CA VAL A 47 -5.72 -5.76 17.53
C VAL A 47 -7.23 -5.62 17.67
N VAL A 48 -7.65 -4.91 18.71
CA VAL A 48 -9.03 -4.41 18.87
C VAL A 48 -9.00 -2.90 18.84
N PHE A 49 -9.70 -2.30 17.89
CA PHE A 49 -9.89 -0.86 17.74
C PHE A 49 -11.14 -0.38 18.48
N PHE A 50 -11.09 0.86 18.96
CA PHE A 50 -12.16 1.53 19.69
C PHE A 50 -12.41 2.90 19.09
N GLU A 51 -13.61 3.15 18.61
CA GLU A 51 -13.95 4.39 17.92
C GLU A 51 -13.96 5.61 18.85
N LYS A 52 -14.49 5.48 20.08
CA LYS A 52 -14.76 6.60 21.00
C LYS A 52 -13.75 6.76 22.14
N LYS A 53 -12.71 5.93 22.21
CA LYS A 53 -11.71 5.99 23.30
C LYS A 53 -10.50 6.85 22.91
N GLN A 54 -9.89 7.52 23.91
CA GLN A 54 -8.63 8.23 23.73
C GLN A 54 -7.53 7.28 23.24
N LYS A 55 -7.41 6.13 23.90
CA LYS A 55 -6.64 4.99 23.40
C LYS A 55 -7.51 4.17 22.46
N PHE A 56 -7.40 4.47 21.17
CA PHE A 56 -8.27 3.94 20.12
C PHE A 56 -7.92 2.52 19.64
N TYR A 57 -6.95 1.85 20.27
CA TYR A 57 -6.68 0.43 20.04
C TYR A 57 -6.06 -0.28 21.25
N SER A 58 -6.16 -1.60 21.27
CA SER A 58 -5.43 -2.48 22.18
C SER A 58 -4.86 -3.68 21.42
N ILE A 59 -3.61 -4.03 21.73
CA ILE A 59 -3.01 -5.28 21.25
C ILE A 59 -3.37 -6.36 22.26
N LYS A 60 -3.99 -7.44 21.80
CA LYS A 60 -4.41 -8.56 22.64
C LYS A 60 -3.32 -9.60 22.75
N ASN A 61 -2.71 -9.97 21.63
CA ASN A 61 -1.69 -11.02 21.55
C ASN A 61 -0.72 -10.78 20.38
N LEU A 62 0.42 -11.45 20.42
CA LEU A 62 1.31 -11.66 19.28
C LEU A 62 1.19 -13.12 18.82
N LYS A 63 1.02 -13.34 17.51
CA LYS A 63 0.83 -14.68 16.94
C LYS A 63 1.51 -14.78 15.58
N ILE A 64 2.13 -15.92 15.30
CA ILE A 64 2.53 -16.26 13.93
C ILE A 64 1.29 -16.83 13.22
N ILE A 65 0.94 -16.24 12.08
CA ILE A 65 -0.24 -16.62 11.30
C ILE A 65 0.20 -17.08 9.92
N ASP A 66 -0.30 -18.24 9.51
CA ASP A 66 -0.29 -18.68 8.12
C ASP A 66 -1.30 -17.83 7.33
N LEU A 67 -0.78 -16.95 6.49
CA LEU A 67 -1.60 -15.98 5.76
C LEU A 67 -2.52 -16.64 4.72
N SER A 68 -2.33 -17.92 4.39
CA SER A 68 -3.29 -18.66 3.55
C SER A 68 -4.56 -19.09 4.29
N LYS A 69 -4.61 -18.95 5.61
CA LYS A 69 -5.74 -19.35 6.46
C LYS A 69 -6.66 -18.19 6.84
N VAL A 70 -6.31 -16.95 6.48
CA VAL A 70 -7.18 -15.80 6.72
C VAL A 70 -8.12 -15.58 5.54
N ASN A 71 -9.28 -14.96 5.81
CA ASN A 71 -10.25 -14.64 4.76
C ASN A 71 -9.76 -13.50 3.85
N PHE A 72 -9.18 -12.46 4.45
CA PHE A 72 -8.80 -11.23 3.76
C PHE A 72 -7.42 -10.73 4.19
N ILE A 73 -6.67 -10.20 3.23
CA ILE A 73 -5.44 -9.43 3.47
C ILE A 73 -5.61 -8.07 2.82
N LEU A 74 -5.52 -7.01 3.62
CA LEU A 74 -5.57 -5.64 3.12
C LEU A 74 -4.13 -5.09 3.03
N MET A 75 -3.65 -4.88 1.82
CA MET A 75 -2.37 -4.20 1.52
C MET A 75 -2.55 -2.70 1.74
N ARG A 76 -2.28 -2.25 2.97
CA ARG A 76 -2.47 -0.87 3.44
C ARG A 76 -1.15 -0.17 3.81
N GLN A 77 -0.04 -0.67 3.28
CA GLN A 77 1.26 -0.01 3.42
C GLN A 77 1.21 1.36 2.75
N ASN A 78 1.60 2.41 3.49
CA ASN A 78 1.85 3.71 2.92
C ASN A 78 3.14 3.68 2.07
N PRO A 79 3.25 4.51 1.02
CA PRO A 79 4.50 4.62 0.28
C PRO A 79 5.66 5.13 1.18
N PRO A 80 6.93 5.02 0.74
CA PRO A 80 7.35 4.80 -0.63
C PRO A 80 7.17 3.37 -1.14
N PHE A 81 6.96 3.23 -2.44
CA PHE A 81 7.00 1.95 -3.14
C PHE A 81 8.45 1.51 -3.32
N ASN A 82 9.03 0.95 -2.26
CA ASN A 82 10.43 0.53 -2.16
C ASN A 82 10.57 -1.00 -2.36
N MET A 83 11.81 -1.51 -2.23
CA MET A 83 12.09 -2.95 -2.38
C MET A 83 11.35 -3.82 -1.35
N ASP A 84 11.09 -3.32 -0.13
CA ASP A 84 10.30 -4.05 0.86
C ASP A 84 8.83 -4.18 0.41
N TYR A 85 8.25 -3.12 -0.17
CA TYR A 85 6.90 -3.16 -0.75
C TYR A 85 6.86 -4.19 -1.88
N ILE A 86 7.80 -4.10 -2.83
CA ILE A 86 7.88 -5.02 -3.97
C ILE A 86 8.02 -6.47 -3.50
N THR A 87 8.93 -6.73 -2.55
CA THR A 87 9.15 -8.06 -1.98
C THR A 87 7.88 -8.60 -1.32
N ALA A 88 7.17 -7.76 -0.55
CA ALA A 88 5.89 -8.13 0.04
C ALA A 88 4.88 -8.56 -1.03
N THR A 89 4.84 -7.87 -2.18
CA THR A 89 3.94 -8.27 -3.27
C THR A 89 4.29 -9.64 -3.87
N PHE A 90 5.57 -9.97 -4.00
CA PHE A 90 6.02 -11.29 -4.46
C PHE A 90 5.75 -12.41 -3.46
N LEU A 91 5.76 -12.11 -2.16
CA LEU A 91 5.38 -13.07 -1.14
C LEU A 91 3.86 -13.29 -1.14
N LEU A 92 3.09 -12.21 -1.14
CA LEU A 92 1.62 -12.27 -1.08
C LEU A 92 1.01 -12.94 -2.32
N GLU A 93 1.58 -12.79 -3.52
CA GLU A 93 1.08 -13.48 -4.72
C GLU A 93 1.15 -15.02 -4.64
N LYS A 94 1.99 -15.59 -3.76
CA LYS A 94 2.11 -17.06 -3.62
C LYS A 94 1.00 -17.64 -2.76
N ILE A 95 0.22 -16.82 -2.09
CA ILE A 95 -0.90 -17.26 -1.27
C ILE A 95 -2.02 -17.78 -2.19
N SER A 96 -2.62 -18.91 -1.81
CA SER A 96 -3.71 -19.51 -2.57
C SER A 96 -4.90 -18.55 -2.73
N LYS A 97 -5.68 -18.72 -3.81
CA LYS A 97 -6.91 -17.94 -4.09
C LYS A 97 -8.01 -18.04 -3.02
N LYS A 98 -7.87 -18.89 -1.99
CA LYS A 98 -8.81 -18.96 -0.86
C LYS A 98 -8.76 -17.71 0.02
N THR A 99 -7.62 -17.03 0.07
CA THR A 99 -7.47 -15.75 0.76
C THR A 99 -7.62 -14.62 -0.25
N CYS A 100 -8.54 -13.70 0.02
CA CYS A 100 -8.74 -12.53 -0.83
C CYS A 100 -7.74 -11.43 -0.44
N ILE A 101 -6.85 -11.08 -1.36
CA ILE A 101 -5.83 -10.03 -1.14
C ILE A 101 -6.27 -8.77 -1.87
N ILE A 102 -6.32 -7.66 -1.13
CA ILE A 102 -6.82 -6.38 -1.62
C ILE A 102 -5.74 -5.31 -1.40
N ASN A 103 -5.14 -4.72 -2.43
CA ASN A 103 -5.35 -5.02 -3.85
C ASN A 103 -4.55 -6.25 -4.31
N ASP A 104 -4.77 -6.68 -5.55
CA ASP A 104 -4.01 -7.75 -6.17
C ASP A 104 -2.49 -7.42 -6.16
N PRO A 105 -1.62 -8.28 -5.59
CA PRO A 105 -0.20 -8.00 -5.49
C PRO A 105 0.50 -7.81 -6.85
N VAL A 106 0.03 -8.48 -7.91
CA VAL A 106 0.58 -8.36 -9.26
C VAL A 106 0.25 -7.00 -9.85
N SER A 107 -1.01 -6.59 -9.76
CA SER A 107 -1.44 -5.28 -10.20
C SER A 107 -0.70 -4.18 -9.43
N VAL A 108 -0.56 -4.29 -8.11
CA VAL A 108 0.10 -3.24 -7.31
C VAL A 108 1.54 -3.00 -7.75
N ARG A 109 2.31 -4.05 -8.04
CA ARG A 109 3.71 -3.88 -8.48
C ARG A 109 3.87 -3.48 -9.94
N ASN A 110 2.91 -3.84 -10.80
CA ASN A 110 2.94 -3.53 -12.23
C ASN A 110 2.22 -2.23 -12.59
N MET A 111 1.59 -1.55 -11.63
CA MET A 111 0.81 -0.34 -11.85
C MET A 111 1.35 0.85 -11.03
N PRO A 112 2.60 1.29 -11.28
CA PRO A 112 3.18 2.45 -10.63
C PRO A 112 2.34 3.71 -10.94
N GLU A 113 1.74 4.31 -9.91
CA GLU A 113 0.68 5.34 -10.02
C GLU A 113 0.90 6.38 -11.13
N LYS A 114 2.10 6.99 -11.19
CA LYS A 114 2.38 8.06 -12.16
C LYS A 114 2.66 7.53 -13.56
N LEU A 115 3.39 6.43 -13.68
CA LEU A 115 3.81 5.89 -14.98
C LEU A 115 2.66 5.17 -15.68
N HIS A 116 1.72 4.58 -14.94
CA HIS A 116 0.58 3.90 -15.54
C HIS A 116 -0.34 4.83 -16.34
N SER A 117 -0.24 6.15 -16.12
CA SER A 117 -0.93 7.13 -16.97
C SER A 117 -0.61 6.99 -18.45
N MET A 118 0.56 6.45 -18.83
CA MET A 118 0.94 6.19 -20.23
C MET A 118 -0.05 5.31 -21.00
N GLU A 119 -0.85 4.49 -20.31
CA GLU A 119 -1.93 3.69 -20.94
C GLU A 119 -3.15 4.54 -21.34
N PHE A 120 -3.23 5.79 -20.88
CA PHE A 120 -4.38 6.68 -21.04
C PHE A 120 -4.01 8.00 -21.74
N LEU A 121 -3.17 7.94 -22.78
CA LEU A 121 -2.62 9.12 -23.47
C LEU A 121 -3.65 10.19 -23.87
N LYS A 122 -4.87 9.78 -24.26
CA LYS A 122 -5.95 10.70 -24.66
C LYS A 122 -6.50 11.54 -23.51
N LEU A 123 -6.29 11.11 -22.27
CA LEU A 123 -6.75 11.78 -21.05
C LEU A 123 -5.61 12.53 -20.34
N MET A 124 -4.39 12.53 -20.91
CA MET A 124 -3.23 13.17 -20.33
C MET A 124 -2.99 14.55 -20.95
N PRO A 125 -2.52 15.54 -20.16
CA PRO A 125 -1.83 16.69 -20.73
C PRO A 125 -0.51 16.22 -21.40
N ALA A 126 0.09 17.09 -22.22
CA ALA A 126 1.45 16.86 -22.70
C ALA A 126 2.37 16.54 -21.52
N THR A 127 3.06 15.40 -21.57
CA THR A 127 3.83 14.86 -20.44
C THR A 127 5.10 14.21 -20.97
N ILE A 128 6.22 14.43 -20.29
CA ILE A 128 7.45 13.68 -20.49
C ILE A 128 7.85 12.97 -19.20
N PHE A 129 8.47 11.80 -19.34
CA PHE A 129 9.16 11.12 -18.25
C PHE A 129 10.63 11.02 -18.63
N THR A 130 11.49 11.80 -17.98
CA THR A 130 12.92 11.85 -18.33
C THR A 130 13.79 12.11 -17.11
N LYS A 131 15.06 11.71 -17.21
CA LYS A 131 16.16 12.15 -16.34
C LYS A 131 17.08 13.16 -17.03
N ASP A 132 16.90 13.37 -18.34
CA ASP A 132 17.69 14.30 -19.14
C ASP A 132 17.15 15.73 -18.96
N ILE A 133 18.02 16.61 -18.45
CA ILE A 133 17.71 18.02 -18.21
C ILE A 133 17.46 18.76 -19.55
N GLY A 134 18.19 18.41 -20.61
CA GLY A 134 18.01 19.01 -21.93
C GLY A 134 16.63 18.72 -22.53
N GLU A 135 16.08 17.54 -22.28
CA GLU A 135 14.70 17.22 -22.69
C GLU A 135 13.66 18.01 -21.87
N ILE A 136 13.92 18.27 -20.58
CA ILE A 136 13.08 19.14 -19.75
C ILE A 136 13.11 20.57 -20.30
N ASP A 137 14.27 21.11 -20.65
CA ASP A 137 14.41 22.47 -21.20
C ASP A 137 13.68 22.62 -22.55
N LYS A 138 13.80 21.62 -23.44
CA LYS A 138 13.06 21.61 -24.72
C LYS A 138 11.56 21.60 -24.48
N PHE A 139 11.09 20.79 -23.53
CA PHE A 139 9.68 20.69 -23.20
C PHE A 139 9.14 22.01 -22.60
N MET A 140 9.91 22.66 -21.73
CA MET A 140 9.58 23.97 -21.15
C MET A 140 9.49 25.05 -22.24
N LYS A 141 10.46 25.13 -23.16
CA LYS A 141 10.43 26.08 -24.28
C LYS A 141 9.19 25.90 -25.17
N LYS A 142 8.77 24.65 -25.40
CA LYS A 142 7.58 24.33 -26.21
C LYS A 142 6.27 24.70 -25.52
N HIS A 143 6.15 24.44 -24.22
CA HIS A 143 4.89 24.55 -23.48
C HIS A 143 4.75 25.81 -22.60
N LYS A 144 5.83 26.61 -22.46
CA LYS A 144 5.96 27.86 -21.68
C LYS A 144 5.85 27.67 -20.17
N GLU A 145 4.81 27.00 -19.70
CA GLU A 145 4.56 26.70 -18.29
C GLU A 145 4.42 25.20 -18.10
N ILE A 146 5.16 24.64 -17.14
CA ILE A 146 5.21 23.21 -16.87
C ILE A 146 5.18 22.94 -15.36
N VAL A 147 4.69 21.75 -14.99
CA VAL A 147 4.78 21.23 -13.63
C VAL A 147 5.80 20.09 -13.61
N ILE A 148 6.85 20.22 -12.79
CA ILE A 148 7.84 19.17 -12.58
C ILE A 148 7.48 18.43 -11.30
N LYS A 149 7.43 17.10 -11.37
CA LYS A 149 7.11 16.24 -10.22
C LYS A 149 7.94 14.95 -10.26
N PRO A 150 8.44 14.45 -9.12
CA PRO A 150 9.14 13.17 -9.09
C PRO A 150 8.20 12.02 -9.43
N THR A 151 8.72 10.94 -10.00
CA THR A 151 7.95 9.72 -10.29
C THR A 151 7.60 8.90 -9.05
N HIS A 152 8.37 9.07 -7.97
CA HIS A 152 8.18 8.35 -6.71
C HIS A 152 7.86 9.36 -5.59
N GLY A 153 6.66 9.27 -5.00
CA GLY A 153 6.21 10.16 -3.93
C GLY A 153 4.69 10.36 -3.93
N TYR A 154 4.12 10.66 -2.75
CA TYR A 154 2.68 10.82 -2.51
C TYR A 154 2.38 12.12 -1.74
N GLY A 155 1.15 12.62 -1.87
CA GLY A 155 0.64 13.71 -1.03
C GLY A 155 1.34 15.07 -1.17
N GLY A 156 1.78 15.44 -2.37
CA GLY A 156 2.41 16.74 -2.62
C GLY A 156 3.82 16.92 -2.06
N LYS A 157 4.41 15.87 -1.46
CA LYS A 157 5.83 15.90 -1.10
C LYS A 157 6.67 16.01 -2.38
N ASN A 158 7.39 17.13 -2.52
CA ASN A 158 8.27 17.48 -3.64
C ASN A 158 7.56 17.85 -4.96
N ILE A 159 6.41 18.54 -4.89
CA ILE A 159 5.86 19.30 -6.03
C ILE A 159 6.31 20.75 -5.90
#